data_AF-A0A3A1QYH2-F1
#
_entry.id   AF-A0A3A1QYH2-F1
#
_cell.length_a   1.000
_cell.length_b   1.000
_cell.length_c   1.000
_cell.angle_alpha   90.00
_cell.angle_beta   90.00
_cell.angle_gamma   90.00
#
_symmetry.space_group_name_H-M   'P 1'
#
loop_
_entity.id
_entity.type
_entity.pdbx_description
1 polymer ?
#
loop_
_entity_poly.entity_id
_entity_poly.type
_entity_poly.pdbx_seq_one_letter_code
_entity_poly.pdbx_strand_id
1 'polypeptide(L)'
;MEEKEHRILVINPGSTSTKIGVFDNDLSIFEKSLRHDAEKINEFDSIIDQYQFRKETILETLDEEGINISKLSAVCGRGGLLKPIEGGTYSVNEEMLKDLREGYSGQHASNLGGILAYEIASGLNIPSYIVDPVVVDELAPIARISGVSLIERKSIFHALNQKAVARRVAKDLDKKYEDLNLIITHMGGGITVGVHKNGKVIDVNNGLHGDGPFSPERAGTVPAGDLVDMCFSGNYYRDEIMKKLVGQGGLVGYLGTNDAVKVEKMIENGDEKAKLVYDAMAYQIAKEIGSASAALEGKVDAIVLTGGLAYGKGFVKQISERVNWIADVIIHAGENELQALAEGALRVLRGEEQEKDYPGNVKTKATV
;
A
#
# COMPACT_ATOMS: atom_id res chain seq x y z
N MET A 1 28.14 6.41 21.83
CA MET A 1 28.51 5.72 20.58
C MET A 1 27.96 6.57 19.47
N GLU A 2 28.78 7.03 18.53
CA GLU A 2 28.25 7.63 17.29
C GLU A 2 27.41 6.56 16.59
N GLU A 3 26.14 6.86 16.34
CA GLU A 3 25.31 6.01 15.49
C GLU A 3 25.98 5.89 14.12
N LYS A 4 26.18 4.66 13.66
CA LYS A 4 26.70 4.41 12.32
C LYS A 4 25.72 5.02 11.32
N GLU A 5 26.20 5.94 10.49
CA GLU A 5 25.38 6.58 9.46
C GLU A 5 25.16 5.59 8.30
N HIS A 6 23.89 5.29 8.01
CA HIS A 6 23.48 4.43 6.91
C HIS A 6 22.77 5.27 5.84
N ARG A 7 23.38 5.39 4.67
CA ARG A 7 22.74 6.05 3.52
C ARG A 7 21.99 5.06 2.65
N ILE A 8 20.70 5.28 2.44
CA ILE A 8 19.82 4.33 1.74
C ILE A 8 19.19 5.03 0.54
N LEU A 9 19.31 4.43 -0.65
CA LEU A 9 18.54 4.83 -1.83
C LEU A 9 17.23 4.05 -1.85
N VAL A 10 16.10 4.73 -1.90
CA VAL A 10 14.77 4.11 -2.05
C VAL A 10 14.17 4.40 -3.41
N ILE A 11 13.52 3.38 -4.00
CA ILE A 11 13.00 3.42 -5.38
C ILE A 11 11.55 2.93 -5.39
N ASN A 12 10.65 3.77 -5.85
CA ASN A 12 9.23 3.46 -5.96
C ASN A 12 8.72 3.78 -7.38
N PRO A 13 8.76 2.79 -8.30
CA PRO A 13 8.26 2.95 -9.65
C PRO A 13 6.73 2.93 -9.68
N GLY A 14 6.15 3.97 -10.27
CA GLY A 14 4.75 4.03 -10.68
C GLY A 14 4.62 3.91 -12.20
N SER A 15 3.38 3.90 -12.71
CA SER A 15 3.09 3.69 -14.13
C SER A 15 3.80 4.72 -15.03
N THR A 16 3.66 6.01 -14.72
CA THR A 16 4.20 7.13 -15.51
C THR A 16 5.28 7.94 -14.78
N SER A 17 5.72 7.47 -13.61
CA SER A 17 6.76 8.13 -12.83
C SER A 17 7.60 7.14 -12.04
N THR A 18 8.78 7.56 -11.60
CA THR A 18 9.55 6.87 -10.57
C THR A 18 9.85 7.86 -9.47
N LYS A 19 9.36 7.60 -8.25
CA LYS A 19 9.77 8.35 -7.07
C LYS A 19 11.04 7.74 -6.53
N ILE A 20 12.04 8.57 -6.29
CA ILE A 20 13.27 8.19 -5.61
C ILE A 20 13.48 9.06 -4.38
N GLY A 21 14.16 8.50 -3.40
CA GLY A 21 14.64 9.26 -2.26
C GLY A 21 15.96 8.71 -1.74
N VAL A 22 16.74 9.56 -1.10
CA VAL A 22 17.97 9.19 -0.41
C VAL A 22 17.83 9.61 1.04
N PHE A 23 18.13 8.70 1.94
CA PHE A 23 17.94 8.87 3.38
C PHE A 23 19.27 8.62 4.08
N ASP A 24 19.63 9.50 5.00
CA ASP A 24 20.68 9.28 5.99
C ASP A 24 20.00 8.87 7.30
N ASN A 25 20.06 7.57 7.60
CA ASN A 25 19.24 6.94 8.62
C ASN A 25 17.74 7.27 8.41
N ASP A 26 17.13 7.97 9.37
CA ASP A 26 15.72 8.33 9.36
C ASP A 26 15.46 9.68 8.65
N LEU A 27 16.51 10.41 8.26
CA LEU A 27 16.41 11.74 7.66
C LEU A 27 16.42 11.68 6.13
N SER A 28 15.37 12.20 5.50
CA SER A 28 15.33 12.42 4.05
C SER A 28 16.31 13.54 3.66
N ILE A 29 17.33 13.21 2.87
CA ILE A 29 18.28 14.21 2.32
C ILE A 29 17.88 14.65 0.91
N PHE A 30 17.11 13.81 0.21
CA PHE A 30 16.70 14.06 -1.16
C PHE A 30 15.47 13.23 -1.48
N GLU A 31 14.45 13.85 -2.09
CA GLU A 31 13.31 13.16 -2.68
C GLU A 31 12.93 13.82 -3.99
N LYS A 32 12.72 13.01 -5.03
CA LYS A 32 12.33 13.52 -6.35
C LYS A 32 11.40 12.55 -7.06
N SER A 33 10.39 13.09 -7.71
CA SER A 33 9.49 12.33 -8.57
C SER A 33 9.91 12.53 -10.02
N LEU A 34 10.55 11.52 -10.60
CA LEU A 34 10.96 11.47 -12.00
C LEU A 34 9.72 11.19 -12.85
N ARG A 35 9.27 12.17 -13.63
CA ARG A 35 8.16 11.96 -14.57
C ARG A 35 8.72 11.39 -15.87
N HIS A 36 8.09 10.33 -16.36
CA HIS A 36 8.46 9.73 -17.63
C HIS A 36 7.52 10.23 -18.70
N ASP A 37 8.08 10.56 -19.87
CA ASP A 37 7.27 10.88 -21.04
C ASP A 37 6.42 9.66 -21.42
N ALA A 38 5.11 9.88 -21.62
CA ALA A 38 4.20 8.81 -21.99
C ALA A 38 4.54 8.24 -23.37
N GLU A 39 5.02 9.06 -24.31
CA GLU A 39 5.44 8.60 -25.64
C GLU A 39 6.60 7.62 -25.50
N LYS A 40 7.62 7.98 -24.71
CA LYS A 40 8.78 7.13 -24.46
C LYS A 40 8.44 5.85 -23.69
N ILE A 41 7.55 5.92 -22.70
CA ILE A 41 7.06 4.73 -21.96
C ILE A 41 6.32 3.76 -22.90
N ASN A 42 5.56 4.28 -23.86
CA ASN A 42 4.76 3.48 -24.78
C ASN A 42 5.59 2.85 -25.92
N GLU A 43 6.86 3.22 -26.08
CA GLU A 43 7.78 2.57 -27.03
C GLU A 43 8.22 1.17 -26.55
N PHE A 44 8.05 0.86 -25.26
CA PHE A 44 8.45 -0.43 -24.69
C PHE A 44 7.33 -1.47 -24.84
N ASP A 45 7.68 -2.66 -25.35
CA ASP A 45 6.74 -3.77 -25.55
C ASP A 45 6.17 -4.30 -24.23
N SER A 46 6.95 -4.25 -23.16
CA SER A 46 6.54 -4.68 -21.83
C SER A 46 7.07 -3.76 -20.73
N ILE A 47 6.47 -3.88 -19.53
CA ILE A 47 6.88 -3.10 -18.37
C ILE A 47 8.34 -3.39 -18.01
N ILE A 48 8.78 -4.64 -18.15
CA ILE A 48 10.15 -5.00 -17.81
C ILE A 48 11.17 -4.31 -18.70
N ASP A 49 10.89 -4.11 -19.98
CA ASP A 49 11.85 -3.50 -20.92
C ASP A 49 12.22 -2.05 -20.54
N GLN A 50 11.41 -1.43 -19.68
CA GLN A 50 11.65 -0.08 -19.15
C GLN A 50 12.77 -0.04 -18.09
N TYR A 51 13.23 -1.18 -17.55
CA TYR A 51 14.13 -1.19 -16.38
C TYR A 51 15.45 -0.44 -16.65
N GLN A 52 16.05 -0.64 -17.84
CA GLN A 52 17.31 -0.03 -18.19
C GLN A 52 17.18 1.49 -18.31
N PHE A 53 16.16 1.95 -19.05
CA PHE A 53 15.83 3.37 -19.16
C PHE A 53 15.62 4.01 -17.79
N ARG A 54 14.81 3.38 -16.92
CA ARG A 54 14.55 3.92 -15.58
C ARG A 54 15.80 3.92 -14.69
N LYS A 55 16.66 2.90 -14.79
CA LYS A 55 17.95 2.84 -14.07
C LYS A 55 18.85 4.01 -14.45
N GLU A 56 19.01 4.26 -15.75
CA GLU A 56 19.82 5.36 -16.28
C GLU A 56 19.29 6.71 -15.78
N THR A 57 17.98 6.96 -15.91
CA THR A 57 17.37 8.22 -15.44
C THR A 57 17.56 8.44 -13.92
N ILE A 58 17.51 7.37 -13.12
CA ILE A 58 17.77 7.47 -11.67
C ILE A 58 19.23 7.86 -11.41
N LEU A 59 20.19 7.17 -12.05
CA LEU A 59 21.61 7.42 -11.83
C LEU A 59 22.04 8.82 -12.31
N GLU A 60 21.56 9.26 -13.47
CA GLU A 60 21.76 10.61 -13.99
C GLU A 60 21.23 11.67 -13.01
N THR A 61 20.00 11.47 -12.50
CA THR A 61 19.43 12.39 -11.52
C THR A 61 20.27 12.46 -10.23
N LEU A 62 20.76 11.32 -9.73
CA LEU A 62 21.56 11.30 -8.51
C LEU A 62 22.89 12.04 -8.72
N ASP A 63 23.51 11.92 -9.89
CA ASP A 63 24.74 12.63 -10.24
C ASP A 63 24.50 14.15 -10.36
N GLU A 64 23.44 14.56 -11.07
CA GLU A 64 23.03 15.97 -11.21
C GLU A 64 22.78 16.66 -9.86
N GLU A 65 22.22 15.93 -8.90
CA GLU A 65 21.91 16.42 -7.55
C GLU A 65 23.10 16.26 -6.58
N GLY A 66 24.26 15.82 -7.08
CA GLY A 66 25.50 15.69 -6.31
C GLY A 66 25.50 14.56 -5.28
N ILE A 67 24.62 13.56 -5.43
CA ILE A 67 24.55 12.40 -4.54
C ILE A 67 25.66 11.41 -4.89
N ASN A 68 26.62 11.27 -3.96
CA ASN A 68 27.67 10.26 -4.09
C ASN A 68 27.11 8.83 -3.83
N ILE A 69 26.89 8.08 -4.91
CA ILE A 69 26.36 6.71 -4.87
C ILE A 69 27.29 5.71 -4.17
N SER A 70 28.60 5.97 -4.13
CA SER A 70 29.56 5.08 -3.43
C SER A 70 29.43 5.15 -1.90
N LYS A 71 28.69 6.12 -1.35
CA LYS A 71 28.37 6.18 0.08
C LYS A 71 27.09 5.42 0.45
N LEU A 72 26.35 4.90 -0.52
CA LEU A 72 25.15 4.11 -0.26
C LEU A 72 25.52 2.84 0.51
N SER A 73 24.76 2.56 1.56
CA SER A 73 24.84 1.33 2.36
C SER A 73 23.89 0.25 1.85
N ALA A 74 22.79 0.63 1.20
CA ALA A 74 21.82 -0.29 0.59
C ALA A 74 20.95 0.44 -0.45
N VAL A 75 20.30 -0.35 -1.31
CA VAL A 75 19.22 0.14 -2.19
C VAL A 75 17.93 -0.63 -1.89
N CYS A 76 16.83 0.08 -1.67
CA CYS A 76 15.54 -0.53 -1.36
C CYS A 76 14.49 -0.19 -2.43
N GLY A 77 13.90 -1.20 -3.04
CA GLY A 77 12.83 -1.06 -4.01
C GLY A 77 11.46 -1.30 -3.38
N ARG A 78 10.42 -0.67 -3.92
CA ARG A 78 9.04 -1.11 -3.68
C ARG A 78 8.87 -2.55 -4.17
N GLY A 79 8.23 -3.38 -3.34
CA GLY A 79 7.90 -4.74 -3.73
C GLY A 79 6.84 -4.82 -4.84
N GLY A 80 7.05 -5.75 -5.77
CA GLY A 80 6.15 -6.01 -6.90
C GLY A 80 5.07 -7.06 -6.63
N LEU A 81 4.45 -7.53 -7.71
CA LEU A 81 3.44 -8.60 -7.73
C LEU A 81 4.10 -9.98 -7.69
N LEU A 82 4.63 -10.33 -6.52
CA LEU A 82 5.31 -11.58 -6.22
C LEU A 82 4.33 -12.69 -5.79
N LYS A 83 4.85 -13.87 -5.43
CA LYS A 83 4.08 -14.89 -4.69
C LYS A 83 3.59 -14.30 -3.34
N PRO A 84 2.47 -14.80 -2.79
CA PRO A 84 2.04 -14.43 -1.44
C PRO A 84 3.14 -14.74 -0.41
N ILE A 85 3.52 -13.73 0.39
CA ILE A 85 4.57 -13.85 1.41
C ILE A 85 4.17 -13.14 2.71
N GLU A 86 4.86 -13.39 3.81
CA GLU A 86 4.66 -12.64 5.06
C GLU A 86 5.21 -11.21 4.94
N GLY A 87 4.77 -10.29 5.81
CA GLY A 87 5.40 -8.97 5.93
C GLY A 87 6.84 -9.04 6.42
N GLY A 88 7.63 -8.03 6.10
CA GLY A 88 9.04 -7.88 6.45
C GLY A 88 9.90 -7.29 5.34
N THR A 89 11.19 -7.15 5.63
CA THR A 89 12.22 -6.76 4.66
C THR A 89 12.87 -8.00 4.05
N TYR A 90 12.90 -8.09 2.72
CA TYR A 90 13.44 -9.22 1.98
C TYR A 90 14.66 -8.81 1.16
N SER A 91 15.71 -9.63 1.19
CA SER A 91 16.86 -9.50 0.28
C SER A 91 16.43 -9.87 -1.13
N VAL A 92 16.80 -9.06 -2.12
CA VAL A 92 16.46 -9.35 -3.51
C VAL A 92 17.37 -10.47 -4.03
N ASN A 93 16.78 -11.62 -4.35
CA ASN A 93 17.48 -12.80 -4.83
C ASN A 93 17.02 -13.20 -6.25
N GLU A 94 17.71 -14.18 -6.85
CA GLU A 94 17.46 -14.61 -8.23
C GLU A 94 16.03 -15.14 -8.46
N GLU A 95 15.43 -15.82 -7.47
CA GLU A 95 14.05 -16.31 -7.60
C GLU A 95 13.04 -15.14 -7.60
N MET A 96 13.28 -14.12 -6.77
CA MET A 96 12.48 -12.90 -6.75
C MET A 96 12.58 -12.18 -8.09
N LEU A 97 13.80 -12.01 -8.62
CA LEU A 97 14.00 -11.41 -9.93
C LEU A 97 13.22 -12.17 -10.99
N LYS A 98 13.34 -13.50 -11.05
CA LYS A 98 12.59 -14.31 -12.01
C LYS A 98 11.08 -14.04 -11.94
N ASP A 99 10.48 -14.10 -10.76
CA ASP A 99 9.04 -13.90 -10.59
C ASP A 99 8.60 -12.46 -10.94
N LEU A 100 9.41 -11.44 -10.64
CA LEU A 100 9.16 -10.05 -11.03
C LEU A 100 9.23 -9.86 -12.55
N ARG A 101 10.17 -10.55 -13.21
CA ARG A 101 10.36 -10.48 -14.66
C ARG A 101 9.22 -11.17 -15.41
N GLU A 102 8.86 -12.38 -14.98
CA GLU A 102 7.74 -13.15 -15.56
C GLU A 102 6.37 -12.52 -15.22
N GLY A 103 6.29 -11.74 -14.15
CA GLY A 103 5.04 -11.15 -13.67
C GLY A 103 4.12 -12.21 -13.09
N TYR A 104 4.64 -13.03 -12.17
CA TYR A 104 3.95 -14.20 -11.61
C TYR A 104 2.49 -13.92 -11.18
N SER A 105 2.25 -12.80 -10.50
CA SER A 105 0.90 -12.34 -10.10
C SER A 105 0.39 -11.13 -10.87
N GLY A 106 1.01 -10.83 -12.02
CA GLY A 106 0.63 -9.76 -12.94
C GLY A 106 1.79 -8.82 -13.29
N GLN A 107 1.58 -8.03 -14.34
CA GLN A 107 2.51 -7.02 -14.82
C GLN A 107 2.11 -5.65 -14.25
N HIS A 108 3.00 -5.04 -13.47
CA HIS A 108 2.81 -3.70 -12.91
C HIS A 108 4.15 -2.97 -12.78
N ALA A 109 4.16 -1.63 -12.86
CA ALA A 109 5.39 -0.84 -12.78
C ALA A 109 6.18 -1.08 -11.50
N SER A 110 5.49 -1.37 -10.38
CA SER A 110 6.14 -1.73 -9.10
C SER A 110 7.03 -2.98 -9.19
N ASN A 111 6.85 -3.86 -10.20
CA ASN A 111 7.73 -5.01 -10.40
C ASN A 111 9.16 -4.58 -10.69
N LEU A 112 9.35 -3.39 -11.28
CA LEU A 112 10.67 -2.83 -11.53
C LEU A 112 11.39 -2.42 -10.23
N GLY A 113 10.69 -2.26 -9.10
CA GLY A 113 11.29 -1.77 -7.86
C GLY A 113 12.42 -2.66 -7.36
N GLY A 114 12.14 -3.96 -7.18
CA GLY A 114 13.15 -4.95 -6.79
C GLY A 114 14.26 -5.12 -7.83
N ILE A 115 13.90 -5.11 -9.13
CA ILE A 115 14.86 -5.23 -10.24
C ILE A 115 15.85 -4.05 -10.23
N LEU A 116 15.35 -2.81 -10.17
CA LEU A 116 16.16 -1.60 -10.13
C LEU A 116 17.05 -1.57 -8.88
N ALA A 117 16.51 -1.97 -7.72
CA ALA A 117 17.27 -2.04 -6.49
C ALA A 117 18.46 -3.01 -6.60
N TYR A 118 18.22 -4.22 -7.10
CA TYR A 118 19.25 -5.23 -7.31
C TYR A 118 20.32 -4.77 -8.31
N GLU A 119 19.89 -4.22 -9.45
CA GLU A 119 20.77 -3.78 -10.53
C GLU A 119 21.71 -2.64 -10.13
N ILE A 120 21.23 -1.69 -9.31
CA ILE A 120 22.05 -0.59 -8.80
C ILE A 120 22.95 -1.09 -7.67
N ALA A 121 22.42 -1.86 -6.73
CA ALA A 121 23.17 -2.36 -5.58
C ALA A 121 24.30 -3.31 -5.98
N SER A 122 24.05 -4.19 -6.95
CA SER A 122 25.06 -5.13 -7.48
C SER A 122 26.24 -4.39 -8.11
N GLY A 123 25.98 -3.29 -8.83
CA GLY A 123 27.03 -2.44 -9.39
C GLY A 123 27.91 -1.75 -8.35
N LEU A 124 27.43 -1.64 -7.11
CA LEU A 124 28.12 -1.02 -5.98
C LEU A 124 28.62 -2.04 -4.94
N ASN A 125 28.33 -3.33 -5.14
CA ASN A 125 28.60 -4.42 -4.18
C ASN A 125 28.03 -4.14 -2.78
N ILE A 126 26.78 -3.66 -2.74
CA ILE A 126 26.00 -3.39 -1.51
C ILE A 126 24.70 -4.21 -1.51
N PRO A 127 24.04 -4.42 -0.37
CA PRO A 127 22.78 -5.16 -0.32
C PRO A 127 21.62 -4.42 -1.01
N SER A 128 20.65 -5.21 -1.50
CA SER A 128 19.39 -4.71 -2.03
C SER A 128 18.18 -5.36 -1.37
N TYR A 129 17.14 -4.56 -1.16
CA TYR A 129 15.97 -4.97 -0.39
C TYR A 129 14.65 -4.62 -1.08
N ILE A 130 13.60 -5.36 -0.74
CA ILE A 130 12.22 -4.87 -0.82
C ILE A 130 11.59 -4.94 0.57
N VAL A 131 10.56 -4.12 0.82
CA VAL A 131 9.87 -4.07 2.11
C VAL A 131 8.38 -4.21 1.89
N ASP A 132 7.74 -5.08 2.68
CA ASP A 132 6.28 -5.23 2.82
C ASP A 132 5.54 -5.10 1.46
N PRO A 133 5.78 -6.01 0.48
CA PRO A 133 5.18 -5.92 -0.85
C PRO A 133 3.65 -5.93 -0.82
N VAL A 134 3.01 -5.50 -1.91
CA VAL A 134 1.53 -5.48 -2.02
C VAL A 134 0.89 -6.87 -1.87
N VAL A 135 1.67 -7.93 -2.07
CA VAL A 135 1.24 -9.33 -1.96
C VAL A 135 1.45 -9.93 -0.56
N VAL A 136 1.70 -9.11 0.46
CA VAL A 136 1.73 -9.58 1.84
C VAL A 136 0.41 -10.27 2.16
N ASP A 137 0.49 -11.53 2.59
CA ASP A 137 -0.65 -12.34 2.98
C ASP A 137 -0.38 -13.02 4.32
N GLU A 138 -1.02 -12.50 5.36
CA GLU A 138 -0.95 -13.00 6.73
C GLU A 138 -2.35 -13.40 7.24
N LEU A 139 -3.32 -13.56 6.32
CA LEU A 139 -4.70 -13.85 6.67
C LEU A 139 -4.79 -15.15 7.45
N ALA A 140 -5.52 -15.11 8.57
CA ALA A 140 -5.89 -16.31 9.30
C ALA A 140 -6.73 -17.22 8.38
N PRO A 141 -6.62 -18.57 8.48
CA PRO A 141 -7.40 -19.48 7.64
C PRO A 141 -8.91 -19.22 7.68
N ILE A 142 -9.45 -18.83 8.84
CA ILE A 142 -10.87 -18.47 9.00
C ILE A 142 -11.25 -17.24 8.16
N ALA A 143 -10.34 -16.27 8.01
CA ALA A 143 -10.58 -15.05 7.25
C ALA A 143 -10.59 -15.28 5.73
N ARG A 144 -10.19 -16.46 5.24
CA ARG A 144 -10.21 -16.79 3.81
C ARG A 144 -11.57 -17.23 3.30
N ILE A 145 -12.44 -17.71 4.19
CA ILE A 145 -13.75 -18.24 3.83
C ILE A 145 -14.68 -17.08 3.45
N SER A 146 -15.13 -17.04 2.19
CA SER A 146 -15.98 -15.96 1.66
C SER A 146 -17.48 -16.22 1.77
N GLY A 147 -17.89 -17.48 1.99
CA GLY A 147 -19.27 -17.94 1.86
C GLY A 147 -19.60 -18.58 0.50
N VAL A 148 -18.70 -18.50 -0.49
CA VAL A 148 -18.81 -19.22 -1.77
C VAL A 148 -17.57 -20.11 -1.94
N SER A 149 -17.74 -21.43 -2.05
CA SER A 149 -16.61 -22.39 -2.05
C SER A 149 -15.62 -22.25 -3.20
N LEU A 150 -15.99 -21.52 -4.27
CA LEU A 150 -15.15 -21.24 -5.43
C LEU A 150 -14.45 -19.87 -5.36
N ILE A 151 -14.70 -19.09 -4.30
CA ILE A 151 -14.17 -17.74 -4.14
C ILE A 151 -13.50 -17.65 -2.77
N GLU A 152 -12.22 -17.32 -2.73
CA GLU A 152 -11.52 -17.03 -1.48
C GLU A 152 -11.35 -15.53 -1.28
N ARG A 153 -11.35 -15.09 -0.01
CA ARG A 153 -10.89 -13.73 0.34
C ARG A 153 -9.39 -13.65 0.11
N LYS A 154 -8.95 -12.57 -0.54
CA LYS A 154 -7.55 -12.34 -0.92
C LYS A 154 -6.98 -11.15 -0.17
N SER A 155 -5.76 -11.30 0.35
CA SER A 155 -5.01 -10.20 0.97
C SER A 155 -4.42 -9.30 -0.10
N ILE A 156 -5.10 -8.18 -0.38
CA ILE A 156 -4.59 -7.15 -1.29
C ILE A 156 -4.89 -5.79 -0.68
N PHE A 157 -3.84 -5.16 -0.13
CA PHE A 157 -3.98 -3.93 0.64
C PHE A 157 -2.70 -3.08 0.63
N HIS A 158 -2.75 -1.94 1.31
CA HIS A 158 -1.61 -1.02 1.44
C HIS A 158 -0.61 -1.52 2.50
N ALA A 159 -0.05 -2.72 2.31
CA ALA A 159 0.77 -3.43 3.29
C ALA A 159 1.94 -2.59 3.81
N LEU A 160 2.72 -2.00 2.91
CA LEU A 160 3.83 -1.10 3.25
C LEU A 160 3.40 0.03 4.20
N ASN A 161 2.35 0.77 3.85
CA ASN A 161 1.90 1.89 4.68
C ASN A 161 1.32 1.41 6.01
N GLN A 162 0.46 0.39 6.00
CA GLN A 162 -0.15 -0.11 7.23
C GLN A 162 0.91 -0.63 8.21
N LYS A 163 1.86 -1.44 7.74
CA LYS A 163 2.95 -1.99 8.55
C LYS A 163 3.92 -0.92 9.03
N ALA A 164 4.25 0.08 8.21
CA ALA A 164 5.10 1.19 8.63
C ALA A 164 4.43 2.03 9.74
N VAL A 165 3.16 2.40 9.54
CA VAL A 165 2.39 3.16 10.53
C VAL A 165 2.19 2.35 11.81
N ALA A 166 1.95 1.03 11.72
CA ALA A 166 1.87 0.16 12.88
C ALA A 166 3.13 0.23 13.76
N ARG A 167 4.31 0.18 13.13
CA ARG A 167 5.61 0.25 13.81
C ARG A 167 5.87 1.63 14.42
N ARG A 168 5.47 2.71 13.74
CA ARG A 168 5.56 4.09 14.27
C ARG A 168 4.66 4.25 15.49
N VAL A 169 3.40 3.82 15.41
CA VAL A 169 2.47 3.83 16.54
C VAL A 169 2.99 2.98 17.70
N ALA A 170 3.57 1.81 17.42
CA ALA A 170 4.18 0.99 18.45
C ALA A 170 5.30 1.74 19.19
N LYS A 171 6.17 2.44 18.46
CA LYS A 171 7.22 3.30 19.01
C LYS A 171 6.65 4.46 19.84
N ASP A 172 5.59 5.11 19.36
CA ASP A 172 4.93 6.21 20.09
C ASP A 172 4.29 5.72 21.40
N LEU A 173 3.89 4.45 21.46
CA LEU A 173 3.34 3.78 22.64
C LEU A 173 4.42 3.08 23.50
N ASP A 174 5.70 3.23 23.19
CA ASP A 174 6.83 2.55 23.84
C ASP A 174 6.66 1.02 23.93
N LYS A 175 6.14 0.43 22.86
CA LYS A 175 5.86 -1.01 22.72
C LYS A 175 6.46 -1.56 21.43
N LYS A 176 6.57 -2.88 21.35
CA LYS A 176 6.87 -3.56 20.08
C LYS A 176 5.59 -3.76 19.29
N TYR A 177 5.70 -3.77 17.96
CA TYR A 177 4.55 -4.02 17.08
C TYR A 177 3.94 -5.41 17.31
N GLU A 178 4.76 -6.38 17.71
CA GLU A 178 4.38 -7.75 18.03
C GLU A 178 3.57 -7.87 19.33
N ASP A 179 3.60 -6.84 20.18
CA ASP A 179 2.90 -6.79 21.47
C ASP A 179 1.55 -6.05 21.38
N LEU A 180 1.13 -5.64 20.18
CA LEU A 180 -0.04 -4.80 19.95
C LEU A 180 -1.10 -5.48 19.07
N ASN A 181 -2.35 -5.09 19.33
CA ASN A 181 -3.50 -5.32 18.47
C ASN A 181 -4.03 -3.99 17.94
N LEU A 182 -3.90 -3.75 16.64
CA LEU A 182 -4.25 -2.48 16.02
C LEU A 182 -5.29 -2.69 14.91
N ILE A 183 -6.16 -1.70 14.72
CA ILE A 183 -6.95 -1.59 13.50
C ILE A 183 -6.39 -0.43 12.70
N ILE A 184 -5.86 -0.69 11.51
CA ILE A 184 -5.22 0.33 10.69
C ILE A 184 -6.03 0.55 9.43
N THR A 185 -6.55 1.77 9.29
CA THR A 185 -7.39 2.20 8.18
C THR A 185 -6.58 3.12 7.28
N HIS A 186 -6.12 2.59 6.15
CA HIS A 186 -5.55 3.39 5.09
C HIS A 186 -6.67 3.96 4.22
N MET A 187 -6.69 5.29 4.08
CA MET A 187 -7.72 6.02 3.34
C MET A 187 -7.10 6.84 2.21
N GLY A 188 -7.07 6.26 1.01
CA GLY A 188 -6.54 6.88 -0.21
C GLY A 188 -7.47 6.65 -1.41
N GLY A 189 -6.90 6.44 -2.59
CA GLY A 189 -7.67 6.05 -3.78
C GLY A 189 -8.42 4.72 -3.57
N GLY A 190 -7.78 3.76 -2.89
CA GLY A 190 -8.47 2.63 -2.25
C GLY A 190 -8.54 2.83 -0.73
N ILE A 191 -9.50 2.17 -0.09
CA ILE A 191 -9.58 2.12 1.37
C ILE A 191 -9.36 0.68 1.84
N THR A 192 -8.46 0.50 2.80
CA THR A 192 -8.16 -0.81 3.38
C THR A 192 -8.12 -0.73 4.89
N VAL A 193 -8.85 -1.61 5.56
CA VAL A 193 -8.93 -1.74 7.02
C VAL A 193 -8.28 -3.05 7.42
N GLY A 194 -7.05 -2.95 7.90
CA GLY A 194 -6.27 -4.10 8.35
C GLY A 194 -6.48 -4.38 9.82
N VAL A 195 -6.66 -5.66 10.16
CA VAL A 195 -6.68 -6.17 11.53
C VAL A 195 -5.29 -6.70 11.86
N HIS A 196 -4.55 -5.92 12.64
CA HIS A 196 -3.21 -6.27 13.08
C HIS A 196 -3.29 -6.94 14.44
N LYS A 197 -2.85 -8.20 14.53
CA LYS A 197 -2.75 -8.97 15.76
C LYS A 197 -1.33 -9.48 15.93
N ASN A 198 -0.65 -9.05 16.99
CA ASN A 198 0.71 -9.49 17.31
C ASN A 198 1.68 -9.38 16.13
N GLY A 199 1.73 -8.22 15.50
CA GLY A 199 2.61 -7.98 14.37
C GLY A 199 2.12 -8.50 13.00
N LYS A 200 0.99 -9.21 12.93
CA LYS A 200 0.46 -9.83 11.69
C LYS A 200 -0.91 -9.28 11.28
N VAL A 201 -1.14 -9.09 9.98
CA VAL A 201 -2.43 -8.67 9.41
C VAL A 201 -3.31 -9.89 9.20
N ILE A 202 -4.06 -10.27 10.24
CA ILE A 202 -4.84 -11.52 10.27
C ILE A 202 -6.15 -11.45 9.48
N ASP A 203 -6.63 -10.23 9.20
CA ASP A 203 -7.80 -9.96 8.37
C ASP A 203 -7.63 -8.59 7.67
N VAL A 204 -8.04 -8.49 6.41
CA VAL A 204 -8.08 -7.24 5.64
C VAL A 204 -9.04 -7.40 4.46
N ASN A 205 -9.72 -6.32 4.07
CA ASN A 205 -10.53 -6.27 2.85
C ASN A 205 -9.65 -6.19 1.59
N ASN A 206 -10.17 -6.69 0.46
CA ASN A 206 -9.51 -6.52 -0.84
C ASN A 206 -9.78 -5.13 -1.43
N GLY A 207 -8.96 -4.17 -1.04
CA GLY A 207 -9.11 -2.78 -1.47
C GLY A 207 -8.96 -2.58 -2.98
N LEU A 208 -8.33 -3.50 -3.71
CA LEU A 208 -8.06 -3.39 -5.14
C LEU A 208 -9.28 -3.71 -6.01
N HIS A 209 -9.99 -4.79 -5.71
CA HIS A 209 -11.08 -5.31 -6.55
C HIS A 209 -12.49 -4.99 -6.04
N GLY A 210 -12.62 -4.01 -5.14
CA GLY A 210 -13.92 -3.50 -4.70
C GLY A 210 -14.54 -4.27 -3.53
N ASP A 211 -13.75 -4.60 -2.52
CA ASP A 211 -14.23 -5.13 -1.23
C ASP A 211 -14.05 -4.10 -0.11
N GLY A 212 -15.01 -4.02 0.82
CA GLY A 212 -15.03 -3.05 1.91
C GLY A 212 -15.74 -1.73 1.58
N PRO A 213 -15.44 -0.63 2.29
CA PRO A 213 -16.10 0.66 2.08
C PRO A 213 -15.79 1.24 0.70
N PHE A 214 -16.73 2.00 0.12
CA PHE A 214 -16.43 2.76 -1.10
C PHE A 214 -15.40 3.86 -0.82
N SER A 215 -14.64 4.22 -1.84
CA SER A 215 -13.51 5.17 -1.76
C SER A 215 -13.70 6.34 -2.74
N PRO A 216 -12.73 7.23 -2.93
CA PRO A 216 -12.82 8.28 -3.94
C PRO A 216 -13.04 7.76 -5.37
N GLU A 217 -12.49 6.60 -5.72
CA GLU A 217 -12.53 6.07 -7.10
C GLU A 217 -13.12 4.65 -7.21
N ARG A 218 -13.49 4.01 -6.09
CA ARG A 218 -13.97 2.61 -6.06
C ARG A 218 -15.32 2.51 -5.37
N ALA A 219 -16.17 1.63 -5.89
CA ALA A 219 -17.51 1.41 -5.37
C ALA A 219 -17.54 0.63 -4.04
N GLY A 220 -16.46 -0.07 -3.69
CA GLY A 220 -16.45 -1.00 -2.56
C GLY A 220 -17.47 -2.13 -2.76
N THR A 221 -17.90 -2.73 -1.66
CA THR A 221 -18.90 -3.80 -1.67
C THR A 221 -20.27 -3.26 -2.08
N VAL A 222 -20.89 -3.88 -3.08
CA VAL A 222 -22.24 -3.58 -3.57
C VAL A 222 -23.17 -4.78 -3.36
N PRO A 223 -24.51 -4.60 -3.37
CA PRO A 223 -25.45 -5.70 -3.28
C PRO A 223 -25.21 -6.76 -4.37
N ALA A 224 -24.96 -8.00 -3.96
CA ALA A 224 -24.56 -9.07 -4.88
C ALA A 224 -25.64 -9.41 -5.91
N GLY A 225 -26.93 -9.41 -5.51
CA GLY A 225 -28.05 -9.66 -6.42
C GLY A 225 -28.13 -8.60 -7.52
N ASP A 226 -28.09 -7.32 -7.14
CA ASP A 226 -28.15 -6.20 -8.09
C ASP A 226 -26.92 -6.17 -9.01
N LEU A 227 -25.74 -6.55 -8.51
CA LEU A 227 -24.54 -6.68 -9.34
C LEU A 227 -24.70 -7.80 -10.37
N VAL A 228 -25.25 -8.96 -9.98
CA VAL A 228 -25.54 -10.07 -10.90
C VAL A 228 -26.56 -9.63 -11.95
N ASP A 229 -27.65 -8.97 -11.55
CA ASP A 229 -28.64 -8.46 -12.49
C ASP A 229 -28.02 -7.46 -13.47
N MET A 230 -27.14 -6.57 -13.01
CA MET A 230 -26.39 -5.66 -13.87
C MET A 230 -25.49 -6.42 -14.86
N CYS A 231 -24.80 -7.48 -14.41
CA CYS A 231 -23.95 -8.34 -15.26
C CYS A 231 -24.72 -9.03 -16.38
N PHE A 232 -25.97 -9.42 -16.15
CA PHE A 232 -26.78 -10.15 -17.14
C PHE A 232 -27.86 -9.29 -17.80
N SER A 233 -27.84 -7.98 -17.59
CA SER A 233 -28.81 -7.04 -18.17
C SER A 233 -28.71 -6.89 -19.70
N GLY A 234 -27.59 -7.30 -20.29
CA GLY A 234 -27.27 -7.09 -21.72
C GLY A 234 -26.76 -5.68 -22.04
N ASN A 235 -26.65 -4.80 -21.04
CA ASN A 235 -26.24 -3.40 -21.24
C ASN A 235 -24.73 -3.16 -21.13
N TYR A 236 -23.98 -4.08 -20.52
CA TYR A 236 -22.57 -3.89 -20.19
C TYR A 236 -21.76 -5.16 -20.42
N TYR A 237 -20.53 -4.99 -20.89
CA TYR A 237 -19.51 -6.03 -20.85
C TYR A 237 -18.86 -6.12 -19.46
N ARG A 238 -18.24 -7.26 -19.18
CA ARG A 238 -17.52 -7.52 -17.91
C ARG A 238 -16.57 -6.37 -17.53
N ASP A 239 -15.75 -5.90 -18.47
CA ASP A 239 -14.73 -4.89 -18.18
C ASP A 239 -15.33 -3.51 -17.94
N GLU A 240 -16.50 -3.21 -18.51
CA GLU A 240 -17.25 -1.98 -18.22
C GLU A 240 -17.82 -1.99 -16.82
N ILE A 241 -18.33 -3.15 -16.37
CA ILE A 241 -18.77 -3.34 -14.99
C ILE A 241 -17.60 -3.21 -14.03
N MET A 242 -16.46 -3.82 -14.35
CA MET A 242 -15.25 -3.68 -13.53
C MET A 242 -14.79 -2.22 -13.44
N LYS A 243 -14.85 -1.43 -14.52
CA LYS A 243 -14.56 0.01 -14.48
C LYS A 243 -15.52 0.80 -13.60
N LYS A 244 -16.81 0.43 -13.57
CA LYS A 244 -17.80 1.03 -12.66
C LYS A 244 -17.48 0.73 -11.19
N LEU A 245 -16.92 -0.44 -10.91
CA LEU A 245 -16.49 -0.81 -9.55
C LEU A 245 -15.14 -0.20 -9.18
N VAL A 246 -14.20 -0.12 -10.13
CA VAL A 246 -12.81 0.32 -9.93
C VAL A 246 -12.45 1.39 -10.97
N GLY A 247 -12.26 2.63 -10.51
CA GLY A 247 -11.86 3.78 -11.33
C GLY A 247 -12.99 4.75 -11.63
N GLN A 248 -14.24 4.27 -11.75
CA GLN A 248 -15.44 5.11 -11.93
C GLN A 248 -16.46 4.96 -10.80
N GLY A 249 -16.10 4.26 -9.73
CA GLY A 249 -16.95 4.08 -8.56
C GLY A 249 -16.78 5.18 -7.53
N GLY A 250 -17.48 5.08 -6.40
CA GLY A 250 -17.23 5.94 -5.25
C GLY A 250 -17.54 7.42 -5.51
N LEU A 251 -16.72 8.34 -4.96
CA LEU A 251 -16.94 9.79 -5.13
C LEU A 251 -16.95 10.20 -6.61
N VAL A 252 -16.12 9.58 -7.45
CA VAL A 252 -16.15 9.79 -8.91
C VAL A 252 -17.53 9.45 -9.48
N GLY A 253 -18.05 8.27 -9.12
CA GLY A 253 -19.36 7.82 -9.59
C GLY A 253 -20.53 8.73 -9.17
N TYR A 254 -20.47 9.32 -7.97
CA TYR A 254 -21.54 10.16 -7.45
C TYR A 254 -21.40 11.66 -7.77
N LEU A 255 -20.19 12.19 -7.69
CA LEU A 255 -19.87 13.62 -7.67
C LEU A 255 -18.96 14.05 -8.84
N GLY A 256 -18.46 13.12 -9.64
CA GLY A 256 -17.59 13.40 -10.78
C GLY A 256 -16.18 13.85 -10.40
N THR A 257 -15.73 13.58 -9.17
CA THR A 257 -14.37 13.90 -8.73
C THR A 257 -13.88 12.92 -7.66
N ASN A 258 -12.59 12.59 -7.70
CA ASN A 258 -11.88 11.84 -6.65
C ASN A 258 -11.14 12.77 -5.66
N ASP A 259 -11.20 14.09 -5.85
CA ASP A 259 -10.51 15.06 -5.02
C ASP A 259 -11.36 15.40 -3.80
N ALA A 260 -10.97 14.87 -2.64
CA ALA A 260 -11.66 15.14 -1.38
C ALA A 260 -11.64 16.62 -0.98
N VAL A 261 -10.59 17.38 -1.30
CA VAL A 261 -10.53 18.82 -1.01
C VAL A 261 -11.57 19.57 -1.85
N LYS A 262 -11.79 19.13 -3.08
CA LYS A 262 -12.86 19.68 -3.93
C LYS A 262 -14.24 19.33 -3.36
N VAL A 263 -14.44 18.10 -2.88
CA VAL A 263 -15.70 17.69 -2.24
C VAL A 263 -15.98 18.50 -0.97
N GLU A 264 -14.97 18.70 -0.10
CA GLU A 264 -15.10 19.55 1.10
C GLU A 264 -15.53 20.97 0.74
N LYS A 265 -14.95 21.57 -0.31
CA LYS A 265 -15.38 22.88 -0.83
C LYS A 265 -16.82 22.86 -1.36
N MET A 266 -17.28 21.78 -1.99
CA MET A 266 -18.68 21.66 -2.43
C MET A 266 -19.61 21.68 -1.22
N ILE A 267 -19.26 20.97 -0.14
CA ILE A 267 -20.01 20.92 1.12
C ILE A 267 -20.06 22.30 1.77
N GLU A 268 -18.92 23.00 1.85
CA GLU A 268 -18.85 24.37 2.40
C GLU A 268 -19.73 25.36 1.63
N ASN A 269 -19.90 25.14 0.32
CA ASN A 269 -20.78 25.93 -0.53
C ASN A 269 -22.26 25.47 -0.52
N GLY A 270 -22.63 24.52 0.34
CA GLY A 270 -24.01 24.08 0.55
C GLY A 270 -24.49 22.97 -0.39
N ASP A 271 -23.58 22.20 -1.01
CA ASP A 271 -23.97 21.02 -1.80
C ASP A 271 -24.37 19.84 -0.89
N GLU A 272 -25.67 19.69 -0.68
CA GLU A 272 -26.25 18.62 0.14
C GLU A 272 -25.98 17.21 -0.39
N LYS A 273 -25.86 17.05 -1.72
CA LYS A 273 -25.54 15.74 -2.31
C LYS A 273 -24.08 15.37 -2.01
N ALA A 274 -23.16 16.33 -2.18
CA ALA A 274 -21.76 16.14 -1.81
C ALA A 274 -21.63 15.77 -0.33
N LYS A 275 -22.36 16.46 0.55
CA LYS A 275 -22.37 16.18 1.98
C LYS A 275 -22.84 14.76 2.28
N LEU A 276 -24.00 14.36 1.73
CA LEU A 276 -24.55 13.03 1.96
C LEU A 276 -23.60 11.91 1.52
N VAL A 277 -23.01 12.06 0.33
CA VAL A 277 -22.09 11.05 -0.21
C VAL A 277 -20.80 11.01 0.62
N TYR A 278 -20.23 12.15 0.99
CA TYR A 278 -19.00 12.19 1.78
C TYR A 278 -19.19 11.64 3.20
N ASP A 279 -20.31 11.98 3.85
CA ASP A 279 -20.69 11.43 5.15
C ASP A 279 -20.95 9.91 5.07
N ALA A 280 -21.55 9.43 3.98
CA ALA A 280 -21.74 8.00 3.73
C ALA A 280 -20.40 7.25 3.60
N MET A 281 -19.38 7.89 3.02
CA MET A 281 -18.02 7.33 2.93
C MET A 281 -17.44 7.16 4.34
N ALA A 282 -17.45 8.22 5.16
CA ALA A 282 -17.00 8.16 6.55
C ALA A 282 -17.77 7.11 7.37
N TYR A 283 -19.09 7.01 7.14
CA TYR A 283 -19.94 6.02 7.79
C TYR A 283 -19.56 4.58 7.44
N GLN A 284 -19.30 4.27 6.17
CA GLN A 284 -18.89 2.91 5.77
C GLN A 284 -17.50 2.55 6.32
N ILE A 285 -16.56 3.50 6.34
CA ILE A 285 -15.25 3.29 6.95
C ILE A 285 -15.40 2.96 8.45
N ALA A 286 -16.20 3.73 9.18
CA ALA A 286 -16.45 3.48 10.60
C ALA A 286 -17.09 2.10 10.85
N LYS A 287 -18.04 1.68 9.99
CA LYS A 287 -18.62 0.33 10.06
C LYS A 287 -17.59 -0.75 9.83
N GLU A 288 -16.69 -0.58 8.87
CA GLU A 288 -15.63 -1.54 8.58
C GLU A 288 -14.66 -1.66 9.76
N ILE A 289 -14.28 -0.54 10.39
CA ILE A 289 -13.51 -0.54 11.66
C ILE A 289 -14.26 -1.29 12.76
N GLY A 290 -15.56 -1.08 12.91
CA GLY A 290 -16.40 -1.82 13.84
C GLY A 290 -16.39 -3.33 13.58
N SER A 291 -16.53 -3.73 12.32
CA SER A 291 -16.43 -5.14 11.89
C SER A 291 -15.06 -5.74 12.20
N ALA A 292 -14.00 -5.01 11.84
CA ALA A 292 -12.61 -5.37 12.10
C ALA A 292 -12.32 -5.58 13.60
N SER A 293 -12.94 -4.79 14.48
CA SER A 293 -12.77 -4.95 15.94
C SER A 293 -13.28 -6.28 16.48
N ALA A 294 -14.29 -6.88 15.82
CA ALA A 294 -14.82 -8.17 16.21
C ALA A 294 -13.81 -9.31 15.96
N ALA A 295 -12.96 -9.19 14.93
CA ALA A 295 -11.87 -10.13 14.67
C ALA A 295 -10.78 -10.12 15.77
N LEU A 296 -10.72 -9.03 16.56
CA LEU A 296 -9.86 -8.91 17.74
C LEU A 296 -10.59 -9.19 19.06
N GLU A 297 -11.86 -9.62 19.02
CA GLU A 297 -12.69 -9.84 20.22
C GLU A 297 -12.75 -8.59 21.11
N GLY A 298 -12.69 -7.39 20.51
CA GLY A 298 -12.66 -6.11 21.23
C GLY A 298 -11.31 -5.76 21.89
N LYS A 299 -10.28 -6.61 21.77
CA LYS A 299 -8.94 -6.34 22.32
C LYS A 299 -8.14 -5.47 21.35
N VAL A 300 -8.51 -4.20 21.25
CA VAL A 300 -7.88 -3.22 20.36
C VAL A 300 -7.10 -2.22 21.20
N ASP A 301 -5.78 -2.14 21.01
CA ASP A 301 -4.93 -1.16 21.69
C ASP A 301 -5.14 0.25 21.10
N ALA A 302 -5.23 0.35 19.77
CA ALA A 302 -5.51 1.61 19.08
C ALA A 302 -6.13 1.40 17.69
N ILE A 303 -6.89 2.40 17.25
CA ILE A 303 -7.34 2.55 15.87
C ILE A 303 -6.46 3.60 15.21
N VAL A 304 -5.93 3.31 14.03
CA VAL A 304 -5.05 4.23 13.31
C VAL A 304 -5.67 4.64 11.98
N LEU A 305 -5.80 5.95 11.77
CA LEU A 305 -6.30 6.54 10.53
C LEU A 305 -5.11 7.13 9.76
N THR A 306 -4.85 6.59 8.56
CA THR A 306 -3.71 6.95 7.71
C THR A 306 -4.13 7.16 6.24
N GLY A 307 -3.21 7.56 5.38
CA GLY A 307 -3.45 7.83 3.96
C GLY A 307 -3.82 9.29 3.67
N GLY A 308 -4.06 9.61 2.40
CA GLY A 308 -4.30 10.97 1.94
C GLY A 308 -5.57 11.62 2.51
N LEU A 309 -6.63 10.85 2.75
CA LEU A 309 -7.88 11.39 3.33
C LEU A 309 -7.74 11.75 4.81
N ALA A 310 -6.71 11.26 5.50
CA ALA A 310 -6.46 11.58 6.91
C ALA A 310 -6.01 13.03 7.15
N TYR A 311 -5.69 13.80 6.09
CA TYR A 311 -5.49 15.25 6.19
C TYR A 311 -6.81 16.02 6.43
N GLY A 312 -7.96 15.45 6.02
CA GLY A 312 -9.28 16.06 6.19
C GLY A 312 -9.76 15.98 7.63
N LYS A 313 -9.54 17.03 8.42
CA LYS A 313 -9.89 17.05 9.86
C LYS A 313 -11.37 16.78 10.12
N GLY A 314 -12.26 17.32 9.30
CA GLY A 314 -13.70 17.08 9.39
C GLY A 314 -14.04 15.62 9.14
N PHE A 315 -13.47 15.05 8.08
CA PHE A 315 -13.66 13.64 7.71
C PHE A 315 -13.18 12.68 8.80
N VAL A 316 -11.96 12.88 9.29
CA VAL A 316 -11.38 12.08 10.37
C VAL A 316 -12.20 12.19 11.66
N LYS A 317 -12.69 13.39 11.99
CA LYS A 317 -13.56 13.59 13.15
C LYS A 317 -14.85 12.77 13.05
N GLN A 318 -15.52 12.77 11.88
CA GLN A 318 -16.74 11.99 11.68
C GLN A 318 -16.55 10.48 11.88
N ILE A 319 -15.40 9.95 11.42
CA ILE A 319 -15.06 8.53 11.64
C ILE A 319 -14.79 8.32 13.14
N SER A 320 -13.94 9.16 13.73
CA SER A 320 -13.50 9.04 15.13
C SER A 320 -14.67 9.04 16.11
N GLU A 321 -15.65 9.91 15.94
CA GLU A 321 -16.86 9.99 16.77
C GLU A 321 -17.70 8.71 16.75
N ARG A 322 -17.52 7.84 15.75
CA ARG A 322 -18.24 6.57 15.60
C ARG A 322 -17.50 5.37 16.16
N VAL A 323 -16.18 5.47 16.34
CA VAL A 323 -15.32 4.31 16.64
C VAL A 323 -14.49 4.49 17.92
N ASN A 324 -14.46 5.69 18.50
CA ASN A 324 -13.69 5.97 19.74
C ASN A 324 -14.15 5.16 20.97
N TRP A 325 -15.33 4.54 20.94
CA TRP A 325 -15.78 3.61 21.97
C TRP A 325 -15.07 2.26 21.92
N ILE A 326 -14.40 1.93 20.81
CA ILE A 326 -13.62 0.70 20.62
C ILE A 326 -12.22 0.86 21.24
N ALA A 327 -11.51 1.92 20.86
CA ALA A 327 -10.16 2.26 21.31
C ALA A 327 -9.81 3.72 20.97
N ASP A 328 -8.69 4.20 21.48
CA ASP A 328 -8.14 5.51 21.12
C ASP A 328 -7.84 5.58 19.61
N VAL A 329 -8.13 6.74 19.01
CA VAL A 329 -7.94 6.98 17.58
C VAL A 329 -6.71 7.84 17.35
N ILE A 330 -5.70 7.27 16.68
CA ILE A 330 -4.43 7.92 16.33
C ILE A 330 -4.44 8.28 14.85
N ILE A 331 -3.96 9.47 14.51
CA ILE A 331 -3.96 9.99 13.14
C ILE A 331 -2.52 10.11 12.64
N HIS A 332 -2.18 9.36 11.59
CA HIS A 332 -0.92 9.51 10.86
C HIS A 332 -1.24 9.85 9.40
N ALA A 333 -1.35 11.14 9.10
CA ALA A 333 -1.74 11.57 7.76
C ALA A 333 -0.66 11.29 6.70
N GLY A 334 -1.10 10.90 5.49
CA GLY A 334 -0.23 10.58 4.37
C GLY A 334 0.22 9.13 4.31
N GLU A 335 1.04 8.82 3.31
CA GLU A 335 1.48 7.44 3.03
C GLU A 335 2.94 7.22 3.37
N ASN A 336 3.77 8.26 3.19
CA ASN A 336 5.22 8.29 3.42
C ASN A 336 5.92 7.01 2.89
N GLU A 337 5.57 6.58 1.67
CA GLU A 337 6.05 5.31 1.09
C GLU A 337 7.59 5.25 1.01
N LEU A 338 8.26 6.33 0.61
CA LEU A 338 9.72 6.38 0.52
C LEU A 338 10.37 6.23 1.91
N GLN A 339 9.87 6.97 2.91
CA GLN A 339 10.30 6.81 4.29
C GLN A 339 10.05 5.39 4.80
N ALA A 340 8.90 4.77 4.49
CA ALA A 340 8.59 3.41 4.91
C ALA A 340 9.56 2.37 4.33
N LEU A 341 9.97 2.53 3.06
CA LEU A 341 11.02 1.71 2.45
C LEU A 341 12.37 1.92 3.15
N ALA A 342 12.74 3.17 3.41
CA ALA A 342 13.99 3.51 4.09
C ALA A 342 14.03 2.92 5.50
N GLU A 343 12.98 3.10 6.29
CA GLU A 343 12.82 2.52 7.63
C GLU A 343 12.93 0.99 7.60
N GLY A 344 12.34 0.34 6.60
CA GLY A 344 12.42 -1.12 6.44
C GLY A 344 13.83 -1.62 6.19
N ALA A 345 14.58 -0.97 5.30
CA ALA A 345 15.98 -1.31 5.05
C ALA A 345 16.88 -0.94 6.24
N LEU A 346 16.61 0.18 6.91
CA LEU A 346 17.39 0.67 8.04
C LEU A 346 17.32 -0.28 9.24
N ARG A 347 16.14 -0.87 9.52
CA ARG A 347 16.01 -1.88 10.58
C ARG A 347 16.90 -3.09 10.35
N VAL A 348 17.06 -3.54 9.10
CA VAL A 348 18.00 -4.62 8.76
C VAL A 348 19.44 -4.16 8.94
N LEU A 349 19.80 -2.98 8.45
CA LEU A 349 21.16 -2.44 8.56
C LEU A 349 21.60 -2.19 10.03
N ARG A 350 20.66 -1.84 10.91
CA ARG A 350 20.88 -1.69 12.36
C ARG A 350 20.84 -3.02 13.14
N GLY A 351 20.44 -4.12 12.50
CA GLY A 351 20.28 -5.43 13.16
C GLY A 351 19.05 -5.54 14.06
N GLU A 352 18.08 -4.66 13.89
CA GLU A 352 16.79 -4.65 14.62
C GLU A 352 15.80 -5.66 14.01
N GLU A 353 15.92 -5.94 12.72
CA GLU A 353 15.14 -6.92 11.96
C GLU A 353 16.09 -7.83 11.18
N GLN A 354 15.79 -9.13 11.12
CA GLN A 354 16.50 -10.03 10.20
C GLN A 354 15.85 -9.95 8.82
N GLU A 355 16.67 -9.77 7.79
CA GLU A 355 16.22 -9.90 6.41
C GLU A 355 15.69 -11.32 6.13
N LYS A 356 14.70 -11.39 5.24
CA LYS A 356 14.06 -12.64 4.80
C LYS A 356 14.50 -13.02 3.40
N ASP A 357 14.55 -14.32 3.12
CA ASP A 357 14.71 -14.85 1.76
C ASP A 357 13.37 -15.03 1.09
N TYR A 358 13.27 -14.65 -0.19
CA TYR A 358 12.11 -14.92 -1.05
C TYR A 358 12.24 -16.30 -1.72
N PRO A 359 11.17 -17.11 -1.83
CA PRO A 359 9.77 -16.85 -1.48
C PRO A 359 9.43 -17.07 0.00
N GLY A 360 10.42 -17.44 0.82
CA GLY A 360 10.22 -17.76 2.23
C GLY A 360 9.49 -19.10 2.43
N ASN A 361 9.00 -19.32 3.65
CA ASN A 361 8.35 -20.59 4.05
C ASN A 361 6.81 -20.57 3.92
N VAL A 362 6.24 -19.65 3.14
CA VAL A 362 4.78 -19.54 3.02
C VAL A 362 4.25 -20.66 2.12
N LYS A 363 3.67 -21.71 2.74
CA LYS A 363 2.93 -22.76 2.04
C LYS A 363 1.55 -22.25 1.60
N THR A 364 1.48 -21.39 0.60
CA THR A 364 0.21 -21.13 -0.10
C THR A 364 0.13 -22.04 -1.31
N LYS A 365 -0.83 -22.97 -1.32
CA LYS A 365 -1.26 -23.61 -2.56
C LYS A 365 -1.87 -22.51 -3.43
N ALA A 366 -1.13 -22.03 -4.42
CA ALA A 366 -1.71 -21.23 -5.49
C ALA A 366 -2.71 -22.13 -6.22
N THR A 367 -3.99 -21.94 -5.97
CA THR A 367 -5.04 -22.51 -6.82
C THR A 367 -5.35 -21.44 -7.87
N VAL A 368 -4.98 -21.73 -9.11
CA VAL A 368 -5.26 -20.92 -10.31
C VAL A 368 -6.76 -20.84 -10.53
#